data_AF-A0A0D3JTK8-F1
#
_entry.id   AF-A0A0D3JTK8-F1
#
_cell.length_a   1.000
_cell.length_b   1.000
_cell.length_c   1.000
_cell.angle_alpha   90.00
_cell.angle_beta   90.00
_cell.angle_gamma   90.00
#
_symmetry.space_group_name_H-M   'P 1'
#
loop_
_entity.id
_entity.type
_entity.pdbx_description
1 polymer ?
#
loop_
_entity_poly.entity_id
_entity_poly.type
_entity_poly.pdbx_seq_one_letter_code
_entity_poly.pdbx_strand_id
1 'polypeptide(L)'
;MAEAAARASPAQAKKIVKQLSATSPARMTIESGQNSFHYIHLEGVCFLCLAERSYPKRLAFSYLDDLQKEFLGKFRDEIPSASRPYAFIRFDTFIQRTKKLYPAAFPRNSNFG
;
A
#
# COMPACT_ATOMS: atom_id res chain seq x y z
N MET A 1 -30.60 -10.77 4.48
CA MET A 1 -29.28 -11.38 4.67
C MET A 1 -28.25 -10.45 4.04
N ALA A 2 -27.54 -9.67 4.86
CA ALA A 2 -26.74 -8.53 4.41
C ALA A 2 -25.35 -8.97 3.91
N GLU A 3 -25.15 -8.97 2.61
CA GLU A 3 -23.82 -9.07 2.01
C GLU A 3 -23.20 -7.66 2.02
N ALA A 4 -22.67 -7.26 3.17
CA ALA A 4 -21.79 -6.11 3.24
C ALA A 4 -20.48 -6.49 2.53
N ALA A 5 -20.48 -6.40 1.20
CA ALA A 5 -19.27 -6.41 0.41
C ALA A 5 -18.36 -5.34 1.03
N ALA A 6 -17.36 -5.78 1.79
CA ALA A 6 -16.30 -4.93 2.29
C ALA A 6 -15.51 -4.45 1.08
N ARG A 7 -16.06 -3.49 0.34
CA ARG A 7 -15.32 -2.64 -0.57
C ARG A 7 -14.20 -2.10 0.29
N ALA A 8 -12.98 -2.50 -0.04
CA ALA A 8 -11.79 -2.04 0.63
C ALA A 8 -11.85 -0.51 0.70
N SER A 9 -12.15 0.00 1.88
CA SER A 9 -12.52 1.40 2.05
C SER A 9 -11.31 2.18 2.55
N PRO A 10 -11.14 3.46 2.15
CA PRO A 10 -10.12 4.32 2.74
C PRO A 10 -10.19 4.37 4.28
N ALA A 11 -11.37 4.12 4.86
CA ALA A 11 -11.55 4.00 6.30
C ALA A 11 -10.83 2.79 6.91
N GLN A 12 -10.86 1.62 6.25
CA GLN A 12 -10.11 0.44 6.68
C GLN A 12 -8.60 0.65 6.59
N ALA A 13 -8.11 1.23 5.49
CA ALA A 13 -6.71 1.60 5.35
C ALA A 13 -6.25 2.55 6.47
N LYS A 14 -7.03 3.59 6.76
CA LYS A 14 -6.75 4.51 7.88
C LYS A 14 -6.74 3.81 9.23
N LYS A 15 -7.64 2.84 9.47
CA LYS A 15 -7.67 2.05 10.71
C LYS A 15 -6.42 1.19 10.85
N ILE A 16 -5.98 0.54 9.77
CA ILE A 16 -4.75 -0.26 9.74
C ILE A 16 -3.56 0.63 10.11
N VAL A 17 -3.38 1.76 9.42
CA VAL A 17 -2.27 2.69 9.69
C VAL A 17 -2.32 3.25 11.12
N LYS A 18 -3.51 3.53 11.66
CA LYS A 18 -3.67 3.95 13.07
C LYS A 18 -3.36 2.86 14.08
N GLN A 19 -3.55 1.60 13.72
CA GLN A 19 -3.28 0.45 14.60
C GLN A 19 -1.81 0.01 14.55
N LEU A 20 -1.02 0.52 13.59
CA LEU A 20 0.42 0.28 13.55
C LEU A 20 1.09 0.97 14.75
N SER A 21 1.56 0.15 15.68
CA SER A 21 2.46 0.53 16.77
C SER A 21 3.90 0.13 16.46
N ALA A 22 4.87 0.65 17.19
CA ALA A 22 6.28 0.23 17.09
C ALA A 22 6.51 -1.27 17.38
N THR A 23 5.53 -1.95 17.97
CA THR A 23 5.55 -3.39 18.25
C THR A 23 4.87 -4.22 17.16
N SER A 24 4.26 -3.57 16.16
CA SER A 24 3.61 -4.25 15.06
C SER A 24 4.63 -4.89 14.13
N PRO A 25 4.30 -6.01 13.44
CA PRO A 25 5.22 -6.61 12.48
C PRO A 25 5.60 -5.66 11.35
N ALA A 26 6.88 -5.64 10.97
CA ALA A 26 7.39 -4.81 9.86
C ALA A 26 6.66 -5.07 8.53
N ARG A 27 6.14 -6.28 8.34
CA ARG A 27 5.41 -6.71 7.13
C ARG A 27 4.22 -7.57 7.54
N MET A 28 3.02 -7.27 7.04
CA MET A 28 1.84 -8.09 7.32
C MET A 28 0.80 -7.98 6.20
N THR A 29 -0.01 -9.03 6.09
CA THR A 29 -1.20 -9.08 5.23
C THR A 29 -2.45 -9.09 6.10
N ILE A 30 -3.42 -8.26 5.77
CA ILE A 30 -4.73 -8.18 6.42
C ILE A 30 -5.78 -8.52 5.38
N GLU A 31 -6.43 -9.67 5.55
CA GLU A 31 -7.47 -10.14 4.64
C GLU A 31 -8.77 -9.39 4.92
N SER A 32 -9.39 -8.84 3.87
CA SER A 32 -10.61 -8.03 3.93
C SER A 32 -11.61 -8.48 2.87
N GLY A 33 -12.31 -9.59 3.16
CA GLY A 33 -13.29 -10.18 2.27
C GLY A 33 -12.65 -10.68 0.97
N GLN A 34 -13.01 -10.04 -0.15
CA GLN A 34 -12.50 -10.38 -1.49
C GLN A 34 -11.14 -9.75 -1.79
N ASN A 35 -10.68 -8.81 -0.95
CA ASN A 35 -9.40 -8.15 -1.09
C ASN A 35 -8.47 -8.45 0.09
N SER A 36 -7.18 -8.20 -0.08
CA SER A 36 -6.14 -8.31 0.92
C SER A 36 -5.33 -7.02 0.94
N PHE A 37 -5.17 -6.44 2.12
CA PHE A 37 -4.27 -5.32 2.35
C PHE A 37 -2.90 -5.87 2.70
N HIS A 38 -1.85 -5.42 2.01
CA HIS A 38 -0.48 -5.75 2.34
C HIS A 38 0.22 -4.46 2.74
N TYR A 39 0.92 -4.48 3.87
CA TYR A 39 1.73 -3.33 4.28
C TYR A 39 3.14 -3.73 4.64
N ILE A 40 4.05 -2.78 4.45
CA ILE A 40 5.40 -2.78 4.97
C ILE A 40 5.61 -1.43 5.66
N HIS A 41 6.12 -1.44 6.90
CA HIS A 41 6.55 -0.21 7.55
C HIS A 41 8.03 -0.29 7.90
N LEU A 42 8.76 0.81 7.65
CA LEU A 42 10.19 0.94 7.92
C LEU A 42 10.55 2.42 8.05
N GLU A 43 11.41 2.76 9.02
CA GLU A 43 11.96 4.12 9.20
C GLU A 43 10.88 5.23 9.25
N GLY A 44 9.75 4.95 9.90
CA GLY A 44 8.65 5.92 10.04
C GLY A 44 7.77 6.08 8.81
N VAL A 45 8.00 5.28 7.75
CA VAL A 45 7.19 5.28 6.52
C VAL A 45 6.42 3.97 6.41
N CYS A 46 5.12 4.05 6.13
CA CYS A 46 4.26 2.90 5.88
C CYS A 46 3.84 2.85 4.41
N PHE A 47 4.22 1.77 3.73
CA PHE A 47 3.81 1.44 2.37
C PHE A 47 2.65 0.45 2.45
N LEU A 48 1.48 0.83 1.93
CA LEU A 48 0.27 0.01 1.94
C LEU A 48 -0.20 -0.20 0.50
N CYS A 49 -0.53 -1.44 0.15
CA CYS A 49 -1.20 -1.77 -1.09
C CYS A 49 -2.44 -2.63 -0.83
N LEU A 50 -3.42 -2.51 -1.71
CA LEU A 50 -4.60 -3.34 -1.73
C LEU A 50 -4.54 -4.23 -2.96
N ALA A 51 -4.64 -5.55 -2.76
CA ALA A 51 -4.72 -6.51 -3.84
C ALA A 51 -5.95 -7.41 -3.70
N GLU A 52 -6.39 -8.04 -4.78
CA GLU A 52 -7.42 -9.09 -4.70
C GLU A 52 -6.86 -10.32 -3.96
N ARG A 53 -7.73 -11.10 -3.30
CA ARG A 53 -7.31 -12.31 -2.58
C ARG A 53 -6.67 -13.37 -3.49
N SER A 54 -7.06 -13.39 -4.76
CA SER A 54 -6.50 -14.24 -5.81
C SER A 54 -5.05 -13.86 -6.17
N TYR A 55 -4.61 -12.65 -5.82
CA TYR A 55 -3.30 -12.15 -6.20
C TYR A 55 -2.20 -12.77 -5.34
N PRO A 56 -1.08 -13.22 -5.92
CA PRO A 56 0.02 -13.81 -5.16
C PRO A 56 0.62 -12.81 -4.15
N LYS A 57 0.55 -13.16 -2.85
CA LYS A 57 1.13 -12.35 -1.76
C LYS A 57 2.60 -11.98 -2.02
N ARG A 58 3.37 -12.89 -2.62
CA ARG A 58 4.78 -12.68 -3.00
C ARG A 58 4.95 -11.49 -3.95
N LEU A 59 4.08 -11.35 -4.95
CA LEU A 59 4.15 -10.24 -5.91
C LEU A 59 3.73 -8.91 -5.28
N ALA A 60 2.71 -8.92 -4.41
CA ALA A 60 2.30 -7.71 -3.69
C ALA A 60 3.42 -7.19 -2.78
N PHE A 61 4.11 -8.08 -2.06
CA PHE A 61 5.27 -7.70 -1.26
C PHE A 61 6.46 -7.29 -2.12
N SER A 62 6.70 -7.93 -3.27
CA SER A 62 7.76 -7.51 -4.21
C SER A 62 7.54 -6.08 -4.70
N TYR A 63 6.31 -5.74 -5.07
CA TYR A 63 5.92 -4.37 -5.43
C TYR A 63 6.20 -3.38 -4.30
N LEU A 64 5.79 -3.70 -3.07
CA LEU A 64 6.03 -2.84 -1.90
C LEU A 64 7.52 -2.70 -1.57
N ASP A 65 8.31 -3.75 -1.76
CA ASP A 65 9.75 -3.76 -1.52
C ASP A 65 10.50 -2.88 -2.54
N ASP A 66 10.10 -2.94 -3.83
CA ASP A 66 10.63 -2.06 -4.87
C ASP A 66 10.31 -0.58 -4.59
N LEU A 67 9.06 -0.29 -4.19
CA LEU A 67 8.66 1.06 -3.78
C LEU A 67 9.45 1.54 -2.56
N GLN A 68 9.59 0.69 -1.54
CA GLN A 68 10.32 1.02 -0.32
C GLN A 68 11.79 1.33 -0.64
N LYS A 69 12.46 0.47 -1.39
CA LYS A 69 13.88 0.63 -1.74
C LYS A 69 14.13 1.92 -2.51
N GLU A 70 13.32 2.20 -3.53
CA GLU A 70 13.46 3.42 -4.32
C GLU A 70 13.11 4.66 -3.49
N PHE A 71 12.05 4.60 -2.68
CA PHE A 71 11.62 5.73 -1.86
C PHE A 71 12.65 6.08 -0.79
N LEU A 72 13.13 5.08 -0.04
CA LEU A 72 14.19 5.29 0.93
C LEU A 72 15.47 5.71 0.22
N GLY A 73 15.86 5.07 -0.89
CA GLY A 73 17.06 5.47 -1.64
C GLY A 73 17.06 6.93 -2.10
N LYS A 74 15.90 7.52 -2.39
CA LYS A 74 15.77 8.91 -2.85
C LYS A 74 15.45 9.93 -1.76
N PHE A 75 14.65 9.55 -0.76
CA PHE A 75 14.04 10.49 0.18
C PHE A 75 14.38 10.22 1.64
N ARG A 76 15.25 9.24 1.96
CA ARG A 76 15.58 8.84 3.34
C ARG A 76 15.83 10.03 4.27
N ASP A 77 16.70 10.94 3.82
CA ASP A 77 17.17 12.07 4.61
C ASP A 77 16.13 13.19 4.70
N GLU A 78 15.18 13.23 3.77
CA GLU A 78 14.10 14.23 3.70
C GLU A 78 12.87 13.82 4.53
N ILE A 79 12.71 12.53 4.85
CA ILE A 79 11.56 12.00 5.63
C ILE A 79 11.38 12.74 6.96
N PRO A 80 12.40 12.92 7.82
CA PRO A 80 12.23 13.61 9.10
C PRO A 80 11.91 15.09 8.94
N SER A 81 12.31 15.71 7.81
CA SER A 81 12.07 17.11 7.50
C SER A 81 10.71 17.36 6.85
N ALA A 82 9.98 16.31 6.48
CA ALA A 82 8.69 16.43 5.82
C ALA A 82 7.59 16.85 6.80
N SER A 83 7.24 18.13 6.80
CA SER A 83 6.16 18.69 7.62
C SER A 83 4.83 18.84 6.89
N ARG A 84 4.82 18.66 5.55
CA ARG A 84 3.65 18.92 4.70
C ARG A 84 2.96 17.62 4.25
N PRO A 85 1.63 17.57 4.22
CA PRO A 85 0.90 16.49 3.56
C PRO A 85 1.35 16.37 2.10
N TYR A 86 1.58 15.14 1.63
CA TYR A 86 2.04 14.86 0.26
C TYR A 86 3.37 15.53 -0.12
N ALA A 87 4.28 15.76 0.83
CA ALA A 87 5.62 16.29 0.56
C ALA A 87 6.37 15.52 -0.54
N PHE A 88 6.06 14.24 -0.72
CA PHE A 88 6.70 13.34 -1.69
C PHE A 88 5.80 12.98 -2.89
N ILE A 89 4.84 13.83 -3.26
CA ILE A 89 3.95 13.58 -4.42
C ILE A 89 4.70 13.34 -5.74
N ARG A 90 5.94 13.83 -5.86
CA ARG A 90 6.83 13.57 -7.00
C ARG A 90 7.10 12.08 -7.22
N PHE A 91 6.98 11.26 -6.18
CA PHE A 91 7.13 9.81 -6.27
C PHE A 91 5.93 9.11 -6.94
N ASP A 92 4.81 9.80 -7.16
CA ASP A 92 3.61 9.25 -7.79
C ASP A 92 3.90 8.69 -9.20
N THR A 93 4.77 9.34 -9.97
CA THR A 93 5.18 8.82 -11.29
C THR A 93 5.88 7.47 -11.17
N PHE A 94 6.70 7.26 -10.15
CA PHE A 94 7.36 5.97 -9.90
C PHE A 94 6.33 4.93 -9.49
N ILE A 95 5.42 5.26 -8.57
CA ILE A 95 4.30 4.38 -8.17
C ILE A 95 3.52 3.94 -9.40
N GLN A 96 3.14 4.85 -10.29
CA GLN A 96 2.39 4.53 -11.51
C GLN A 96 3.18 3.64 -12.48
N ARG A 97 4.48 3.90 -12.67
CA ARG A 97 5.36 3.08 -13.53
C ARG A 97 5.53 1.68 -12.98
N THR A 98 5.88 1.56 -11.70
CA THR A 98 6.06 0.27 -11.02
C THR A 98 4.74 -0.49 -11.01
N LYS A 99 3.60 0.17 -10.77
CA LYS A 99 2.28 -0.46 -10.82
C LYS A 99 1.98 -1.11 -12.18
N LYS A 100 2.45 -0.53 -13.29
CA LYS A 100 2.29 -1.11 -14.63
C LYS A 100 3.12 -2.39 -14.83
N LEU A 101 4.24 -2.53 -14.10
CA LEU A 101 5.07 -3.73 -14.13
C LEU A 101 4.45 -4.91 -13.38
N TYR A 102 3.46 -4.63 -12.52
CA TYR A 102 2.69 -5.63 -11.76
C TYR A 102 1.22 -5.68 -12.22
N PRO A 103 0.94 -6.06 -13.49
CA PRO A 103 -0.43 -6.21 -13.99
C PRO A 103 -1.13 -7.36 -13.23
N ALA A 104 -2.41 -7.15 -12.90
CA ALA A 104 -3.31 -8.03 -12.12
C ALA A 104 -3.32 -7.89 -10.59
N ALA A 105 -2.49 -7.03 -9.97
CA ALA A 105 -2.50 -6.87 -8.51
C ALA A 105 -3.66 -6.02 -7.99
N PHE A 106 -4.01 -4.98 -8.74
CA PHE A 106 -4.91 -3.94 -8.26
C PHE A 106 -6.25 -4.07 -8.96
N PRO A 107 -7.37 -4.05 -8.22
CA PRO A 107 -8.69 -4.09 -8.83
C PRO A 107 -8.73 -3.02 -9.90
N ARG A 108 -8.87 -3.46 -11.16
CA ARG A 108 -9.13 -2.54 -12.27
C ARG A 108 -10.44 -1.87 -11.89
N ASN A 109 -10.44 -0.54 -11.77
CA ASN A 109 -11.67 0.21 -11.64
C ASN A 109 -12.46 0.03 -12.94
N SER A 110 -13.22 -1.05 -13.02
CA SER A 110 -14.17 -1.35 -14.09
C SER A 110 -15.39 -0.47 -13.85
N ASN A 111 -15.31 0.78 -14.31
CA ASN A 111 -16.48 1.56 -14.72
C ASN A 111 -16.01 2.86 -15.41
N PHE A 112 -16.10 2.88 -16.74
CA PHE A 112 -16.68 3.97 -17.52
C PHE A 112 -17.06 3.37 -18.88
N GLY A 113 -18.22 2.71 -18.89
CA GLY A 113 -19.06 2.49 -20.07
C GLY A 113 -20.34 3.27 -19.88
#